data_AF-A0A6S7HFG3-F1
#
_entry.id   AF-A0A6S7HFG3-F1
#
_cell.length_a   1.000
_cell.length_b   1.000
_cell.length_c   1.000
_cell.angle_alpha   90.00
_cell.angle_beta   90.00
_cell.angle_gamma   90.00
#
_symmetry.space_group_name_H-M   'P 1'
#
loop_
_entity.id
_entity.type
_entity.pdbx_description
1 polymer ?
#
loop_
_entity_poly.entity_id
_entity_poly.type
_entity_poly.pdbx_seq_one_letter_code
_entity_poly.pdbx_strand_id
1 'polypeptide(L)'
;KQRLAKAQVNYKANKSRCSGKNKPCPPSGSQEHHSNDNSISHNRVSQLIHKFHKSVSTGPLYICSYCDQLWYKHSVCPAERLRLCNPNSTKHLQRIKSVDDIEWLCFTCDKHLKKNKVRPSATANINGLKLPEKPDFFDLNELQCRLIAPRLAFQKIMQAPRGGQLKITGNVVNVQADIFDTVNMLHRLPQDTATIKVQLKRRLQYNSSALSLNVRPNKVMQGADLIK
;
A
#
# COMPACT_ATOMS: atom_id res chain seq x y z
N LYS A 1 35.89 25.92 -8.37
CA LYS A 1 35.94 25.18 -7.07
C LYS A 1 34.82 25.69 -6.15
N GLN A 2 33.64 25.06 -6.19
CA GLN A 2 32.60 25.23 -5.16
C GLN A 2 32.00 23.84 -4.91
N ARG A 3 32.19 23.30 -3.70
CA ARG A 3 31.70 22.00 -3.26
C ARG A 3 30.28 22.18 -2.74
N LEU A 4 29.28 21.65 -3.44
CA LEU A 4 27.92 21.54 -2.93
C LEU A 4 27.84 20.37 -1.93
N ALA A 5 27.45 20.69 -0.69
CA ALA A 5 27.29 19.74 0.39
C ALA A 5 26.10 18.80 0.13
N LYS A 6 26.36 17.49 0.07
CA LYS A 6 25.31 16.45 0.02
C LYS A 6 24.80 16.20 1.44
N ALA A 7 23.57 16.62 1.73
CA ALA A 7 22.87 16.22 2.94
C ALA A 7 22.47 14.73 2.83
N GLN A 8 23.15 13.87 3.60
CA GLN A 8 22.76 12.47 3.78
C GLN A 8 21.66 12.38 4.85
N VAL A 9 20.44 12.06 4.44
CA VAL A 9 19.36 11.72 5.36
C VAL A 9 19.53 10.25 5.77
N ASN A 10 20.08 10.02 6.96
CA ASN A 10 20.22 8.69 7.56
C ASN A 10 18.87 8.23 8.14
N TYR A 11 18.20 7.31 7.46
CA TYR A 11 17.10 6.53 8.05
C TYR A 11 17.67 5.48 9.01
N LYS A 12 17.50 5.69 10.32
CA LYS A 12 17.78 4.66 11.33
C LYS A 12 16.65 3.63 11.34
N ALA A 13 16.91 2.44 10.78
CA ALA A 13 16.07 1.28 10.98
C ALA A 13 16.33 0.70 12.38
N ASN A 14 15.30 0.68 13.25
CA ASN A 14 15.39 0.03 14.55
C ASN A 14 15.41 -1.49 14.36
N LYS A 15 16.61 -2.07 14.47
CA LYS A 15 16.83 -3.52 14.51
C LYS A 15 16.56 -3.99 15.95
N SER A 16 15.40 -4.58 16.20
CA SER A 16 15.14 -5.27 17.46
C SER A 16 16.09 -6.46 17.58
N ARG A 17 17.03 -6.36 18.52
CA ARG A 17 18.05 -7.38 18.79
C ARG A 17 17.40 -8.50 19.62
N CYS A 18 17.05 -9.63 19.00
CA CYS A 18 16.73 -10.85 19.74
C CYS A 18 18.04 -11.41 20.33
N SER A 19 18.20 -11.31 21.63
CA SER A 19 19.27 -11.95 22.39
C SER A 19 18.94 -13.44 22.59
N GLY A 20 19.48 -14.30 21.72
CA GLY A 20 19.49 -15.74 21.95
C GLY A 20 20.49 -16.09 23.07
N LYS A 21 19.99 -16.65 24.18
CA LYS A 21 20.84 -17.33 25.16
C LYS A 21 20.90 -18.82 24.77
N ASN A 22 22.07 -19.27 24.33
CA ASN A 22 22.36 -20.69 24.14
C ASN A 22 22.34 -21.39 25.51
N LYS A 23 21.49 -22.40 25.68
CA LYS A 23 21.63 -23.40 26.75
C LYS A 23 21.88 -24.78 26.09
N PRO A 24 22.80 -25.61 26.61
CA PRO A 24 23.04 -26.95 26.07
C PRO A 24 21.91 -27.91 26.49
N CYS A 25 21.58 -28.85 25.60
CA CYS A 25 20.63 -29.93 25.86
C CYS A 25 21.21 -30.97 26.83
N PRO A 26 20.44 -31.50 27.81
CA PRO A 26 20.85 -32.65 28.61
C PRO A 26 20.48 -33.98 27.91
N PRO A 27 21.13 -35.10 28.29
CA PRO A 27 21.03 -36.36 27.58
C PRO A 27 19.73 -37.11 27.88
N SER A 28 19.32 -37.91 26.91
CA SER A 28 18.17 -38.80 26.91
C SER A 28 18.24 -39.92 27.95
N GLY A 29 17.18 -40.07 28.75
CA GLY A 29 16.97 -41.25 29.60
C GLY A 29 15.61 -41.22 30.33
N SER A 30 14.90 -42.34 30.24
CA SER A 30 13.68 -42.80 30.95
C SER A 30 12.32 -42.14 30.64
N GLN A 31 11.39 -43.02 30.27
CA GLN A 31 9.98 -42.81 29.95
C GLN A 31 9.19 -42.47 31.21
N GLU A 32 8.41 -41.38 31.21
CA GLU A 32 7.13 -41.30 31.92
C GLU A 32 6.14 -40.44 31.13
N HIS A 33 4.87 -40.85 31.19
CA HIS A 33 3.75 -40.43 30.36
C HIS A 33 3.37 -38.94 30.52
N HIS A 34 3.21 -38.21 29.41
CA HIS A 34 2.34 -37.02 29.36
C HIS A 34 1.85 -36.72 27.93
N SER A 35 0.92 -37.53 27.42
CA SER A 35 0.28 -37.35 26.11
C SER A 35 -0.82 -36.27 26.07
N ASN A 36 -0.88 -35.34 27.05
CA ASN A 36 -2.02 -34.42 27.22
C ASN A 36 -1.71 -32.92 27.00
N ASP A 37 -0.45 -32.52 26.81
CA ASP A 37 -0.08 -31.10 26.63
C ASP A 37 -0.12 -30.61 25.17
N ASN A 38 0.06 -31.51 24.20
CA ASN A 38 0.03 -31.15 22.77
C ASN A 38 -1.39 -30.85 22.26
N SER A 39 -2.43 -31.46 22.84
CA SER A 39 -3.83 -31.22 22.45
C SER A 39 -4.35 -29.87 22.97
N ILE A 40 -3.98 -29.49 24.21
CA ILE A 40 -4.35 -28.23 24.85
C ILE A 40 -3.72 -27.03 24.13
N SER A 41 -2.44 -27.14 23.77
CA SER A 41 -1.75 -26.08 23.02
C SER A 41 -2.31 -25.90 21.60
N HIS A 42 -2.63 -27.00 20.90
CA HIS A 42 -3.26 -26.96 19.58
C HIS A 42 -4.66 -26.36 19.62
N ASN A 43 -5.46 -26.67 20.65
CA ASN A 43 -6.79 -26.07 20.85
C ASN A 43 -6.68 -24.57 21.12
N ARG A 44 -5.74 -24.13 21.98
CA ARG A 44 -5.51 -22.71 22.25
C ARG A 44 -5.08 -21.94 21.00
N VAL A 45 -4.18 -22.49 20.18
CA VAL A 45 -3.78 -21.89 18.91
C VAL A 45 -4.96 -21.78 17.95
N SER A 46 -5.75 -22.85 17.81
CA SER A 46 -6.95 -22.87 16.97
C SER A 46 -7.98 -21.81 17.41
N GLN A 47 -8.18 -21.63 18.72
CA GLN A 47 -9.04 -20.58 19.26
C GLN A 47 -8.51 -19.16 18.95
N LEU A 48 -7.20 -18.95 19.04
CA LEU A 48 -6.58 -17.66 18.69
C LEU A 48 -6.73 -17.35 17.20
N ILE A 49 -6.53 -18.35 16.33
CA ILE A 49 -6.76 -18.23 14.88
C ILE A 49 -8.22 -17.86 14.61
N HIS A 50 -9.17 -18.57 15.23
CA HIS A 50 -10.59 -18.27 15.06
C HIS A 50 -10.94 -16.85 15.52
N LYS A 51 -10.44 -16.42 16.70
CA LYS A 51 -10.62 -15.04 17.19
C LYS A 51 -10.02 -14.01 16.24
N PHE A 52 -8.84 -14.28 15.69
CA PHE A 52 -8.21 -13.40 14.71
C PHE A 52 -9.05 -13.29 13.44
N HIS A 53 -9.44 -14.41 12.83
CA HIS A 53 -10.30 -14.43 11.64
C HIS A 53 -11.63 -13.71 11.87
N LYS A 54 -12.26 -13.93 13.03
CA LYS A 54 -13.48 -13.19 13.41
C LYS A 54 -13.23 -11.68 13.50
N SER A 55 -12.11 -11.26 14.11
CA SER A 55 -11.73 -9.85 14.26
C SER A 55 -11.44 -9.14 12.94
N VAL A 56 -10.90 -9.86 11.94
CA VAL A 56 -10.56 -9.31 10.62
C VAL A 56 -11.61 -9.58 9.54
N SER A 57 -12.66 -10.36 9.84
CA SER A 57 -13.66 -10.84 8.88
C SER A 57 -14.34 -9.73 8.09
N THR A 58 -14.64 -8.60 8.72
CA THR A 58 -15.26 -7.45 8.06
C THR A 58 -14.29 -6.62 7.22
N GLY A 59 -12.99 -6.89 7.31
CA GLY A 59 -11.95 -6.02 6.74
C GLY A 59 -11.82 -4.66 7.45
N PRO A 60 -10.84 -3.84 7.03
CA PRO A 60 -10.59 -2.53 7.61
C PRO A 60 -11.51 -1.45 7.00
N LEU A 61 -12.82 -1.57 7.15
CA LEU A 61 -13.79 -0.66 6.50
C LEU A 61 -13.98 0.70 7.21
N TYR A 62 -13.38 0.90 8.37
CA TYR A 62 -13.59 2.09 9.18
C TYR A 62 -12.57 3.17 8.81
N ILE A 63 -13.05 4.24 8.19
CA ILE A 63 -12.20 5.34 7.73
C ILE A 63 -12.04 6.35 8.87
N CYS A 64 -10.79 6.65 9.24
CA CYS A 64 -10.50 7.68 10.25
C CYS A 64 -10.64 9.08 9.66
N SER A 65 -11.57 9.89 10.17
CA SER A 65 -11.85 11.25 9.69
C SER A 65 -10.68 12.24 9.81
N TYR A 66 -9.64 11.92 10.58
CA TYR A 66 -8.45 12.77 10.72
C TYR A 66 -7.30 12.35 9.79
N CYS A 67 -6.89 11.08 9.83
CA CYS A 67 -5.74 10.59 9.06
C CYS A 67 -6.10 9.89 7.74
N ASP A 68 -7.40 9.75 7.43
CA ASP A 68 -7.91 9.15 6.20
C ASP A 68 -7.38 7.72 5.93
N GLN A 69 -7.05 6.99 7.00
CA GLN A 69 -6.61 5.60 6.92
C GLN A 69 -7.77 4.66 7.24
N LEU A 70 -7.70 3.47 6.67
CA LEU A 70 -8.61 2.34 6.87
C LEU A 70 -8.23 1.54 8.12
N TRP A 71 -9.21 1.22 8.96
CA TRP A 71 -9.03 0.50 10.23
C TRP A 71 -10.10 -0.56 10.45
N TYR A 72 -9.79 -1.54 11.30
CA TYR A 72 -10.77 -2.49 11.81
C TYR A 72 -11.62 -1.87 12.92
N LYS A 73 -12.84 -2.41 13.14
CA LYS A 73 -13.78 -1.92 14.17
C LYS A 73 -13.13 -1.78 15.55
N HIS A 74 -12.35 -2.78 15.95
CA HIS A 74 -11.68 -2.81 17.25
C HIS A 74 -10.51 -1.80 17.38
N SER A 75 -10.19 -1.02 16.34
CA SER A 75 -9.11 -0.02 16.33
C SER A 75 -9.63 1.43 16.24
N VAL A 76 -10.95 1.62 16.25
CA VAL A 76 -11.61 2.91 16.09
C VAL A 76 -12.63 3.21 17.19
N CYS A 77 -12.95 4.49 17.33
CA CYS A 77 -14.05 5.00 18.15
C CYS A 77 -14.85 6.06 17.38
N PRO A 78 -16.12 6.31 17.75
CA PRO A 78 -16.88 7.42 17.19
C PRO A 78 -16.19 8.76 17.47
N ALA A 79 -16.15 9.64 16.47
CA ALA A 79 -15.56 10.97 16.59
C ALA A 79 -16.30 11.87 17.59
N GLU A 80 -17.58 11.58 17.85
CA GLU A 80 -18.40 12.26 18.86
C GLU A 80 -17.77 12.22 20.26
N ARG A 81 -17.08 11.14 20.62
CA ARG A 81 -16.34 11.03 21.88
C ARG A 81 -15.26 12.12 22.02
N LEU A 82 -14.62 12.51 20.92
CA LEU A 82 -13.65 13.60 20.91
C LEU A 82 -14.34 14.96 21.05
N ARG A 83 -15.50 15.16 20.41
CA ARG A 83 -16.27 16.41 20.48
C ARG A 83 -16.64 16.76 21.92
N LEU A 84 -17.03 15.74 22.70
CA LEU A 84 -17.37 15.89 24.12
C LEU A 84 -16.14 16.27 24.98
N CYS A 85 -14.96 15.71 24.68
CA CYS A 85 -13.76 15.95 25.48
C CYS A 85 -12.95 17.21 25.08
N ASN A 86 -12.95 17.58 23.80
CA ASN A 86 -12.16 18.71 23.29
C ASN A 86 -12.78 19.27 22.00
N PRO A 87 -13.75 20.20 22.11
CA PRO A 87 -14.46 20.77 20.97
C PRO A 87 -13.54 21.45 19.93
N ASN A 88 -12.47 22.10 20.41
CA ASN A 88 -11.54 22.87 19.57
C ASN A 88 -10.67 21.99 18.65
N SER A 89 -10.53 20.70 18.98
CA SER A 89 -9.74 19.75 18.19
C SER A 89 -10.45 19.27 16.91
N THR A 90 -11.75 19.57 16.78
CA THR A 90 -12.61 19.08 15.69
C THR A 90 -12.38 19.79 14.36
N LYS A 91 -11.74 20.97 14.37
CA LYS A 91 -11.46 21.78 13.17
C LYS A 91 -10.64 21.07 12.08
N HIS A 92 -9.90 20.03 12.44
CA HIS A 92 -9.06 19.28 11.51
C HIS A 92 -9.70 17.96 11.05
N LEU A 93 -10.94 17.69 11.44
CA LEU A 93 -11.67 16.51 11.00
C LEU A 93 -12.28 16.76 9.63
N GLN A 94 -12.17 15.77 8.75
CA GLN A 94 -12.66 15.86 7.37
C GLN A 94 -14.16 15.59 7.26
N ARG A 95 -14.83 15.25 8.37
CA ARG A 95 -16.25 14.87 8.41
C ARG A 95 -16.56 13.65 7.53
N ILE A 96 -15.59 12.75 7.37
CA ILE A 96 -15.78 11.51 6.62
C ILE A 96 -16.62 10.54 7.45
N LYS A 97 -17.76 10.14 6.90
CA LYS A 97 -18.59 9.08 7.44
C LYS A 97 -18.29 7.78 6.70
N SER A 98 -18.16 6.68 7.44
CA SER A 98 -17.91 5.37 6.85
C SER A 98 -18.97 4.37 7.30
N VAL A 99 -18.59 3.28 7.96
CA VAL A 99 -19.52 2.22 8.40
C VAL A 99 -20.62 2.82 9.28
N ASP A 100 -21.87 2.42 9.00
CA ASP A 100 -23.10 2.85 9.68
C ASP A 100 -23.41 4.36 9.56
N ASP A 101 -22.88 5.06 8.54
CA ASP A 101 -22.95 6.53 8.40
C ASP A 101 -22.38 7.30 9.61
N ILE A 102 -21.48 6.64 10.36
CA ILE A 102 -20.81 7.21 11.54
C ILE A 102 -19.45 7.77 11.13
N GLU A 103 -19.08 8.91 11.72
CA GLU A 103 -17.74 9.45 11.64
C GLU A 103 -16.83 8.79 12.68
N TRP A 104 -15.77 8.12 12.20
CA TRP A 104 -14.87 7.33 13.04
C TRP A 104 -13.50 8.00 13.19
N LEU A 105 -12.83 7.70 14.32
CA LEU A 105 -11.43 8.04 14.58
C LEU A 105 -10.67 6.81 15.02
N CYS A 106 -9.47 6.60 14.50
CA CYS A 106 -8.59 5.59 15.07
C CYS A 106 -8.09 6.02 16.46
N PHE A 107 -7.85 5.06 17.35
CA PHE A 107 -7.46 5.36 18.74
C PHE A 107 -6.20 6.22 18.85
N THR A 108 -5.26 6.04 17.92
CA THR A 108 -4.05 6.86 17.91
C THR A 108 -4.38 8.31 17.52
N CYS A 109 -5.36 8.56 16.64
CA CYS A 109 -5.79 9.93 16.31
C CYS A 109 -6.52 10.56 17.48
N ASP A 110 -7.46 9.83 18.09
CA ASP A 110 -8.17 10.26 19.30
C ASP A 110 -7.19 10.70 20.41
N LYS A 111 -6.17 9.87 20.69
CA LYS A 111 -5.14 10.17 21.71
C LYS A 111 -4.31 11.41 21.37
N HIS A 112 -3.98 11.63 20.10
CA HIS A 112 -3.18 12.79 19.67
C HIS A 112 -4.00 14.08 19.68
N LEU A 113 -5.24 14.03 19.20
CA LEU A 113 -6.17 15.17 19.16
C LEU A 113 -6.54 15.65 20.56
N LYS A 114 -6.78 14.72 21.50
CA LYS A 114 -6.97 15.05 22.93
C LYS A 114 -5.80 15.83 23.53
N LYS A 115 -4.58 15.64 23.01
CA LYS A 115 -3.36 16.33 23.44
C LYS A 115 -3.02 17.56 22.59
N ASN A 116 -3.88 17.98 21.66
CA ASN A 116 -3.63 19.05 20.69
C ASN A 116 -2.33 18.85 19.89
N LYS A 117 -1.95 17.60 19.59
CA LYS A 117 -0.76 17.27 18.80
C LYS A 117 -1.16 16.84 17.39
N VAL A 118 -0.50 17.41 16.38
CA VAL A 118 -0.61 16.94 15.00
C VAL A 118 0.24 15.69 14.80
N ARG A 119 -0.29 14.72 14.06
CA ARG A 119 0.42 13.47 13.74
C ARG A 119 0.93 13.51 12.29
N PRO A 120 2.15 13.01 12.00
CA PRO A 120 2.67 12.91 10.63
C PRO A 120 1.73 12.27 9.61
N SER A 121 0.99 11.22 9.99
CA SER A 121 0.09 10.53 9.04
C SER A 121 -1.18 11.31 8.70
N ALA A 122 -1.44 12.46 9.34
CA ALA A 122 -2.51 13.37 8.98
C ALA A 122 -1.99 14.66 8.32
N THR A 123 -0.67 14.81 8.20
CA THR A 123 -0.03 16.00 7.62
C THR A 123 -0.48 16.21 6.17
N ALA A 124 -0.66 15.15 5.38
CA ALA A 124 -1.13 15.29 4.01
C ALA A 124 -2.52 15.94 3.93
N ASN A 125 -3.42 15.56 4.84
CA ASN A 125 -4.78 16.08 4.91
C ASN A 125 -4.84 17.53 5.39
N ILE A 126 -3.95 17.89 6.32
CA ILE A 126 -3.90 19.23 6.92
C ILE A 126 -3.20 20.22 5.98
N ASN A 127 -2.14 19.79 5.31
CA ASN A 127 -1.30 20.65 4.47
C ASN A 127 -1.76 20.70 3.01
N GLY A 128 -2.93 20.14 2.68
CA GLY A 128 -3.44 20.12 1.31
C GLY A 128 -2.61 19.27 0.34
N LEU A 129 -1.81 18.33 0.84
CA LEU A 129 -1.04 17.37 0.02
C LEU A 129 -1.86 16.11 -0.27
N LYS A 130 -3.19 16.26 -0.37
CA LYS A 130 -4.06 15.16 -0.77
C LYS A 130 -3.81 14.85 -2.24
N LEU A 131 -3.85 13.56 -2.58
CA LEU A 131 -3.85 13.16 -3.98
C LEU A 131 -5.16 13.64 -4.63
N PRO A 132 -5.11 14.12 -5.89
CA PRO A 132 -6.32 14.43 -6.62
C PRO A 132 -7.18 13.17 -6.77
N GLU A 133 -8.49 13.35 -6.82
CA GLU A 133 -9.40 12.24 -7.13
C GLU A 133 -9.07 11.70 -8.52
N LYS A 134 -9.04 10.37 -8.63
CA LYS A 134 -8.79 9.70 -9.91
C LYS A 134 -9.96 10.05 -10.85
N PRO A 135 -9.72 10.69 -12.00
CA PRO A 135 -10.80 10.98 -12.94
C PRO A 135 -11.39 9.69 -13.52
N ASP A 136 -12.71 9.66 -13.77
CA ASP A 136 -13.41 8.48 -14.31
C ASP A 136 -12.85 8.03 -15.67
N PHE A 137 -12.39 8.99 -16.48
CA PHE A 137 -11.79 8.67 -17.78
C PHE A 137 -10.42 8.00 -17.65
N PHE A 138 -9.77 8.07 -16.49
CA PHE A 138 -8.48 7.44 -16.16
C PHE A 138 -8.63 5.95 -15.81
N ASP A 139 -9.68 5.30 -16.29
CA ASP A 139 -9.80 3.85 -16.29
C ASP A 139 -8.95 3.24 -17.41
N LEU A 140 -7.64 3.19 -17.17
CA LEU A 140 -6.65 2.68 -18.11
C LEU A 140 -6.31 1.22 -17.79
N ASN A 141 -6.19 0.38 -18.82
CA ASN A 141 -5.70 -0.97 -18.65
C ASN A 141 -4.19 -0.99 -18.35
N GLU A 142 -3.65 -2.15 -17.96
CA GLU A 142 -2.24 -2.28 -17.58
C GLU A 142 -1.27 -1.74 -18.66
N LEU A 143 -1.54 -2.04 -19.93
CA LEU A 143 -0.68 -1.58 -21.03
C LEU A 143 -0.82 -0.07 -21.26
N GLN A 144 -2.03 0.48 -21.19
CA GLN A 144 -2.30 1.93 -21.28
C GLN A 144 -1.58 2.68 -20.15
N CYS A 145 -1.68 2.19 -18.91
CA CYS A 145 -0.92 2.70 -17.77
C CYS A 145 0.59 2.67 -18.01
N ARG A 146 1.10 1.61 -18.66
CA ARG A 146 2.53 1.48 -18.96
C ARG A 146 3.00 2.47 -20.03
N LEU A 147 2.16 2.79 -21.02
CA LEU A 147 2.47 3.73 -22.10
C LEU A 147 2.57 5.17 -21.60
N ILE A 148 1.78 5.55 -20.60
CA ILE A 148 1.82 6.91 -20.01
C ILE A 148 2.74 7.01 -18.79
N ALA A 149 3.43 5.95 -18.42
CA ALA A 149 4.29 5.95 -17.23
C ALA A 149 5.54 6.81 -17.48
N PRO A 150 5.78 7.90 -16.72
CA PRO A 150 6.97 8.75 -16.92
C PRO A 150 8.29 8.02 -16.67
N ARG A 151 8.21 6.89 -15.95
CA ARG A 151 9.38 6.09 -15.60
C ARG A 151 9.10 4.61 -15.77
N LEU A 152 10.00 3.92 -16.46
CA LEU A 152 10.00 2.49 -16.64
C LEU A 152 10.93 1.84 -15.63
N ALA A 153 10.35 1.25 -14.59
CA ALA A 153 11.07 0.40 -13.66
C ALA A 153 11.39 -0.96 -14.30
N PHE A 154 12.67 -1.32 -14.31
CA PHE A 154 13.19 -2.65 -14.63
C PHE A 154 13.59 -3.34 -13.33
N GLN A 155 12.85 -4.38 -12.97
CA GLN A 155 13.07 -5.14 -11.76
C GLN A 155 12.70 -6.61 -11.95
N LYS A 156 13.38 -7.49 -11.22
CA LYS A 156 13.09 -8.93 -11.21
C LYS A 156 12.31 -9.29 -9.95
N ILE A 157 11.01 -9.52 -10.09
CA ILE A 157 10.16 -10.04 -9.02
C ILE A 157 10.18 -11.57 -9.09
N MET A 158 10.51 -12.23 -7.99
CA MET A 158 10.56 -13.69 -7.87
C MET A 158 9.87 -14.14 -6.59
N GLN A 159 9.45 -15.40 -6.51
CA GLN A 159 9.01 -15.96 -5.24
C GLN A 159 10.18 -16.01 -4.24
N ALA A 160 9.89 -15.65 -2.99
CA ALA A 160 10.80 -15.85 -1.88
C ALA A 160 10.93 -17.37 -1.61
N PRO A 161 12.10 -17.85 -1.14
CA PRO A 161 12.31 -19.27 -0.90
C PRO A 161 11.33 -19.91 0.10
N ARG A 162 10.73 -19.10 0.98
CA ARG A 162 9.76 -19.51 1.99
C ARG A 162 8.65 -18.47 2.12
N GLY A 163 7.45 -18.94 2.45
CA GLY A 163 6.34 -18.07 2.88
C GLY A 163 5.48 -17.47 1.75
N GLY A 164 5.64 -17.90 0.49
CA GLY A 164 4.76 -17.49 -0.62
C GLY A 164 4.83 -16.00 -1.01
N GLN A 165 5.72 -15.23 -0.38
CA GLN A 165 5.89 -13.81 -0.65
C GLN A 165 6.70 -13.59 -1.93
N LEU A 166 6.51 -12.44 -2.57
CA LEU A 166 7.34 -12.01 -3.69
C LEU A 166 8.50 -11.16 -3.17
N LYS A 167 9.70 -11.40 -3.69
CA LYS A 167 10.91 -10.61 -3.43
C LYS A 167 11.44 -9.99 -4.72
N ILE A 168 12.00 -8.79 -4.60
CA ILE A 168 12.80 -8.17 -5.65
C ILE A 168 14.21 -8.74 -5.57
N THR A 169 14.76 -9.20 -6.69
CA THR A 169 16.09 -9.79 -6.78
C THR A 169 17.00 -8.92 -7.66
N GLY A 170 18.17 -8.54 -7.14
CA GLY A 170 19.13 -7.69 -7.85
C GLY A 170 18.74 -6.21 -7.83
N ASN A 171 19.29 -5.45 -8.78
CA ASN A 171 19.10 -4.00 -8.86
C ASN A 171 17.73 -3.65 -9.48
N VAL A 172 17.14 -2.54 -9.00
CA VAL A 172 16.01 -1.88 -9.64
C VAL A 172 16.54 -0.69 -10.41
N VAL A 173 16.31 -0.66 -11.73
CA VAL A 173 16.72 0.44 -12.60
C VAL A 173 15.48 1.20 -13.02
N ASN A 174 15.45 2.52 -12.79
CA ASN A 174 14.33 3.36 -13.17
C ASN A 174 14.74 4.30 -14.31
N VAL A 175 14.21 4.07 -15.50
CA VAL A 175 14.56 4.81 -16.71
C VAL A 175 13.46 5.82 -17.00
N GLN A 176 13.85 7.06 -17.28
CA GLN A 176 12.88 8.08 -17.72
C GLN A 176 12.37 7.71 -19.12
N ALA A 177 11.07 7.80 -19.33
CA ALA A 177 10.46 7.55 -20.63
C ALA A 177 9.86 8.83 -21.17
N ASP A 178 10.07 9.08 -22.47
CA ASP A 178 9.34 10.13 -23.16
C ASP A 178 7.93 9.62 -23.51
N ILE A 179 6.96 10.14 -22.76
CA ILE A 179 5.56 9.81 -22.95
C ILE A 179 5.05 10.39 -24.27
N PHE A 180 5.47 11.60 -24.65
CA PHE A 180 4.93 12.30 -25.81
C PHE A 180 5.28 11.59 -27.10
N ASP A 181 6.55 11.19 -27.26
CA ASP A 181 6.98 10.42 -28.42
C ASP A 181 6.19 9.11 -28.53
N THR A 182 6.03 8.42 -27.40
CA THR A 182 5.31 7.14 -27.35
C THR A 182 3.83 7.30 -27.71
N VAL A 183 3.19 8.34 -27.21
CA VAL A 183 1.76 8.60 -27.42
C VAL A 183 1.48 9.16 -28.82
N ASN A 184 2.37 10.00 -29.36
CA ASN A 184 2.25 10.55 -30.72
C ASN A 184 2.41 9.47 -31.80
N MET A 185 3.12 8.37 -31.52
CA MET A 185 3.21 7.22 -32.44
C MET A 185 1.92 6.39 -32.51
N LEU A 186 0.97 6.55 -31.57
CA LEU A 186 -0.31 5.85 -31.64
C LEU A 186 -1.19 6.51 -32.71
N HIS A 187 -1.66 5.72 -33.69
CA HIS A 187 -2.58 6.21 -34.70
C HIS A 187 -3.85 6.78 -34.05
N ARG A 188 -4.19 8.03 -34.39
CA ARG A 188 -5.47 8.64 -33.99
C ARG A 188 -6.58 7.96 -34.76
N LEU A 189 -7.50 7.33 -34.05
CA LEU A 189 -8.66 6.69 -34.64
C LEU A 189 -9.82 7.70 -34.67
N PRO A 190 -10.59 7.77 -35.77
CA PRO A 190 -11.72 8.69 -35.89
C PRO A 190 -12.89 8.33 -34.94
N GLN A 191 -12.92 7.10 -34.42
CA GLN A 191 -13.91 6.65 -33.43
C GLN A 191 -13.26 6.51 -32.05
N ASP A 192 -13.92 7.07 -31.03
CA ASP A 192 -13.45 7.04 -29.64
C ASP A 192 -13.42 5.65 -29.00
N THR A 193 -14.20 4.71 -29.55
CA THR A 193 -14.29 3.32 -29.07
C THR A 193 -13.29 2.38 -29.75
N ALA A 194 -12.62 2.83 -30.82
CA ALA A 194 -11.75 1.97 -31.59
C ALA A 194 -10.46 1.65 -30.81
N THR A 195 -10.02 0.40 -30.92
CA THR A 195 -8.84 -0.11 -30.21
C THR A 195 -7.78 -0.64 -31.16
N ILE A 196 -6.51 -0.46 -30.79
CA ILE A 196 -5.36 -0.99 -31.53
C ILE A 196 -4.71 -2.10 -30.69
N LYS A 197 -4.38 -3.22 -31.32
CA LYS A 197 -3.60 -4.28 -30.67
C LYS A 197 -2.14 -3.83 -30.56
N VAL A 198 -1.64 -3.68 -29.33
CA VAL A 198 -0.26 -3.25 -29.07
C VAL A 198 0.48 -4.37 -28.35
N GLN A 199 1.72 -4.64 -28.79
CA GLN A 199 2.61 -5.63 -28.19
C GLN A 199 3.84 -4.95 -27.61
N LEU A 200 3.97 -5.01 -26.28
CA LEU A 200 5.17 -4.57 -25.58
C LEU A 200 6.17 -5.71 -25.52
N LYS A 201 7.30 -5.56 -26.22
CA LYS A 201 8.41 -6.53 -26.20
C LYS A 201 9.52 -6.07 -25.27
N ARG A 202 10.22 -7.02 -24.63
CA ARG A 202 11.44 -6.72 -23.85
C ARG A 202 12.59 -6.26 -24.74
N ARG A 203 12.66 -6.83 -25.95
CA ARG A 203 13.57 -6.45 -27.04
C ARG A 203 12.83 -6.64 -28.36
N LEU A 204 13.05 -5.73 -29.32
CA LEU A 204 12.37 -5.80 -30.63
C LEU A 204 12.65 -7.10 -31.38
N GLN A 205 13.87 -7.63 -31.25
CA GLN A 205 14.30 -8.90 -31.86
C GLN A 205 13.59 -10.15 -31.32
N TYR A 206 12.85 -10.06 -30.21
CA TYR A 206 12.17 -11.23 -29.64
C TYR A 206 10.84 -11.49 -30.36
N ASN A 207 10.53 -12.77 -30.60
CA ASN A 207 9.25 -13.15 -31.20
C ASN A 207 8.09 -13.02 -30.23
N SER A 208 8.31 -13.29 -28.94
CA SER A 208 7.30 -13.20 -27.90
C SER A 208 7.13 -11.77 -27.35
N SER A 209 5.89 -11.41 -27.05
CA SER A 209 5.53 -10.19 -26.34
C SER A 209 5.58 -10.39 -24.83
N ALA A 210 6.06 -9.38 -24.09
CA ALA A 210 5.99 -9.37 -22.64
C ALA A 210 4.58 -9.04 -22.13
N LEU A 211 3.89 -8.13 -22.83
CA LEU A 211 2.50 -7.76 -22.60
C LEU A 211 1.86 -7.47 -23.96
N SER A 212 0.66 -8.00 -24.20
CA SER A 212 -0.08 -7.76 -25.45
C SER A 212 -1.54 -7.52 -25.10
N LEU A 213 -2.01 -6.29 -25.31
CA LEU A 213 -3.38 -5.87 -25.00
C LEU A 213 -3.91 -4.92 -26.08
N ASN A 214 -5.24 -4.83 -26.18
CA ASN A 214 -5.89 -3.80 -26.98
C ASN A 214 -5.83 -2.45 -26.24
N VAL A 215 -5.40 -1.41 -26.93
CA VAL A 215 -5.18 -0.07 -26.41
C VAL A 215 -6.18 0.89 -27.05
N ARG A 216 -6.78 1.78 -26.25
CA ARG A 216 -7.64 2.89 -26.72
C ARG A 216 -6.77 4.15 -26.83
N PRO A 217 -6.36 4.59 -28.03
CA PRO A 217 -5.42 5.71 -28.17
C PRO A 217 -5.93 7.00 -27.53
N ASN A 218 -7.24 7.29 -27.66
CA ASN A 218 -7.83 8.53 -27.15
C ASN A 218 -7.73 8.64 -25.61
N LYS A 219 -7.88 7.52 -24.90
CA LYS A 219 -7.71 7.45 -23.44
C LYS A 219 -6.25 7.64 -23.02
N VAL A 220 -5.31 7.10 -23.80
CA VAL A 220 -3.87 7.27 -23.54
C VAL A 220 -3.46 8.72 -23.72
N MET A 221 -3.94 9.40 -24.77
CA MET A 221 -3.69 10.83 -24.99
C MET A 221 -4.24 11.69 -23.86
N GLN A 222 -5.50 11.49 -23.47
CA GLN A 222 -6.10 12.19 -22.32
C GLN A 222 -5.34 11.95 -21.02
N GLY A 223 -4.90 10.71 -20.78
CA GLY A 223 -4.10 10.35 -19.61
C GLY A 223 -2.71 11.00 -19.62
N ALA A 224 -2.07 11.12 -20.79
CA ALA A 224 -0.78 11.79 -20.94
C ALA A 224 -0.88 13.30 -20.67
N ASP A 225 -1.97 13.94 -21.09
CA ASP A 225 -2.23 15.35 -20.81
C ASP A 225 -2.42 15.64 -19.32
N LEU A 226 -2.97 14.69 -18.55
CA LEU A 226 -3.13 14.80 -17.10
C LEU A 226 -1.80 14.73 -16.34
N ILE A 227 -0.79 14.07 -16.90
CA ILE A 227 0.50 13.81 -16.25
C ILE A 227 1.52 14.94 -16.53
N LYS A 228 1.18 15.89 -17.42
CA LYS A 228 1.95 17.14 -17.63
C LYS A 228 2.14 17.91 -16.33
#